data_AF-V9FRG6-F1
#
_entry.id   AF-V9FRG6-F1
#
_cell.length_a   1.000
_cell.length_b   1.000
_cell.length_c   1.000
_cell.angle_alpha   90.00
_cell.angle_beta   90.00
_cell.angle_gamma   90.00
#
_symmetry.space_group_name_H-M   'P 1'
#
loop_
_entity.id
_entity.type
_entity.pdbx_description
1 polymer ?
#
loop_
_entity_poly.entity_id
_entity_poly.type
_entity_poly.pdbx_seq_one_letter_code
_entity_poly.pdbx_strand_id
1 'polypeptide(L)'
;MQHGDHYYYYKDFYKTTKYYACRKSRTTKCKGRLICHDDGTVDIKGDHVCVTGDDVIARDVQEEMRQLLELRSLGDLRVLPGRVWRDVEDEMIREYGERSGLRFLPKQEAIGVIRRCRDAATGADAFRAIETEQVRRISDDDEREFLQMNLAYPMEGKFRRIVGFGHPDLIRLMKYPGITLFVNPTLSVTPKPFT
;
A
#
# COMPACT_ATOMS: atom_id res chain seq x y z
N MET A 1 28.14 18.98 20.84
CA MET A 1 29.60 18.79 20.85
C MET A 1 29.90 17.41 20.29
N GLN A 2 30.86 17.29 19.38
CA GLN A 2 31.34 16.00 18.88
C GLN A 2 32.64 15.65 19.60
N HIS A 3 32.80 14.40 20.02
CA HIS A 3 34.03 13.89 20.62
C HIS A 3 34.19 12.40 20.27
N GLY A 4 35.25 12.06 19.54
CA GLY A 4 35.36 10.77 18.83
C GLY A 4 34.21 10.58 17.84
N ASP A 5 33.65 9.37 17.80
CA ASP A 5 32.55 8.99 16.90
C ASP A 5 31.14 9.33 17.44
N HIS A 6 31.08 10.11 18.53
CA HIS A 6 29.82 10.37 19.22
C HIS A 6 29.48 11.86 19.31
N TYR A 7 28.19 12.15 19.16
CA TYR A 7 27.62 13.47 19.40
C TYR A 7 26.98 13.54 20.79
N TYR A 8 27.27 14.63 21.50
CA TYR A 8 26.75 14.91 22.83
C TYR A 8 25.99 16.24 22.85
N TYR A 9 24.93 16.27 23.64
CA TYR A 9 24.18 17.50 23.95
C TYR A 9 24.54 17.98 25.35
N TYR A 10 24.55 19.30 25.53
CA TYR A 10 24.84 19.92 26.81
C TYR A 10 23.75 19.58 27.82
N LYS A 11 24.15 19.11 29.00
CA LYS A 11 23.22 18.75 30.06
C LYS A 11 23.24 19.77 31.19
N ASP A 12 24.43 20.07 31.70
CA ASP A 12 24.58 20.93 32.88
C ASP A 12 26.01 21.46 33.00
N PHE A 13 26.19 22.43 33.90
CA PHE A 13 27.48 22.99 34.26
C PHE A 13 27.56 23.15 35.77
N TYR A 14 28.66 22.67 36.35
CA TYR A 14 28.90 22.81 37.77
C TYR A 14 30.34 23.22 38.03
N LYS A 15 30.52 24.32 38.77
CA LYS A 15 31.80 24.98 39.07
C LYS A 15 32.59 25.33 37.82
N THR A 16 33.46 24.43 37.37
CA THR A 16 34.38 24.58 36.24
C THR A 16 34.30 23.38 35.29
N THR A 17 33.20 22.63 35.37
CA THR A 17 33.02 21.38 34.64
C THR A 17 31.70 21.39 33.89
N LYS A 18 31.77 21.17 32.58
CA LYS A 18 30.62 21.04 31.68
C LYS A 18 30.29 19.57 31.49
N TYR A 19 29.03 19.22 31.69
CA TYR A 19 28.53 17.86 31.55
C TYR A 19 27.69 17.74 30.30
N TYR A 20 28.01 16.74 29.49
CA TYR A 20 27.27 16.41 28.29
C TYR A 20 26.78 14.97 28.33
N ALA A 21 25.63 14.73 27.71
CA ALA A 21 25.06 13.41 27.57
C ALA A 21 25.02 13.01 26.09
N CYS A 22 25.19 11.72 25.81
CA CYS A 22 25.06 11.19 24.45
C CYS A 22 23.72 11.65 23.83
N ARG A 23 23.76 12.18 22.60
CA ARG A 23 22.58 12.67 21.86
C ARG A 23 21.52 11.58 21.69
N LYS A 24 21.96 10.35 21.47
CA LYS A 24 21.09 9.17 21.34
C LYS A 24 20.62 8.61 22.69
N SER A 25 20.94 9.23 23.84
CA SER A 25 20.54 8.73 25.16
C SER A 25 19.02 8.62 25.36
N ARG A 26 18.24 9.53 24.75
CA ARG A 26 16.77 9.49 24.83
C ARG A 26 16.13 8.42 23.95
N THR A 27 16.77 8.06 22.84
CA THR A 27 16.23 7.11 21.85
C THR A 27 16.71 5.68 22.10
N THR A 28 17.98 5.51 22.48
CA THR A 28 18.64 4.20 22.63
C THR A 28 18.93 3.84 24.09
N LYS A 29 18.47 4.64 25.06
CA LYS A 29 18.85 4.54 26.49
C LYS A 29 20.36 4.55 26.73
N CYS A 30 21.15 5.08 25.79
CA CYS A 30 22.59 5.16 25.88
C CYS A 30 23.05 5.98 27.09
N LYS A 31 23.97 5.40 27.87
CA LYS A 31 24.46 5.95 29.14
C LYS A 31 25.75 6.76 29.00
N GLY A 32 26.36 6.81 27.82
CA GLY A 32 27.57 7.60 27.58
C GLY A 32 27.43 9.06 28.00
N ARG A 33 28.43 9.56 28.72
CA ARG A 33 28.59 10.93 29.21
C ARG A 33 29.98 11.45 28.86
N LEU A 34 30.05 12.74 28.57
CA LEU A 34 31.29 13.47 28.39
C LEU A 34 31.37 14.55 29.47
N ILE A 35 32.49 14.62 30.16
CA ILE A 35 32.75 15.58 31.22
C ILE A 35 33.94 16.41 30.74
N CYS A 36 33.73 17.69 30.50
CA CYS A 36 34.78 18.59 30.05
C CYS A 36 35.13 19.56 31.17
N HIS A 37 36.39 19.59 31.59
CA HIS A 37 36.89 20.52 32.59
C HIS A 37 37.45 21.78 31.92
N ASP A 38 37.50 22.88 32.66
CA ASP A 38 37.99 24.17 32.13
C ASP A 38 39.51 24.18 31.84
N ASP A 39 40.27 23.23 32.38
CA ASP A 39 41.68 23.00 32.03
C ASP A 39 41.87 22.27 30.68
N GLY A 40 40.76 21.94 30.00
CA GLY A 40 40.76 21.27 28.71
C GLY A 40 40.79 19.74 28.80
N THR A 41 40.83 19.16 30.00
CA THR A 41 40.75 17.70 30.17
C THR A 41 39.32 17.21 29.94
N VAL A 42 39.22 16.01 29.35
CA VAL A 42 37.94 15.41 28.95
C VAL A 42 37.86 13.97 29.44
N ASP A 43 36.87 13.69 30.28
CA ASP A 43 36.59 12.35 30.78
C ASP A 43 35.34 11.78 30.10
N ILE A 44 35.44 10.52 29.66
CA ILE A 44 34.30 9.76 29.15
C ILE A 44 33.81 8.82 30.25
N LYS A 45 32.51 8.87 30.56
CA LYS A 45 31.90 8.02 31.58
C LYS A 45 30.72 7.23 31.02
N GLY A 46 30.77 5.91 31.24
CA GLY A 46 29.75 4.96 30.83
C GLY A 46 29.86 4.55 29.37
N ASP A 47 29.54 3.29 29.09
CA ASP A 47 29.70 2.73 27.75
C ASP A 47 28.66 3.25 26.77
N HIS A 48 29.10 3.43 25.52
CA HIS A 48 28.19 3.72 24.42
C HIS A 48 27.63 2.42 23.87
N VAL A 49 26.31 2.27 23.96
CA VAL A 49 25.54 1.22 23.27
C VAL A 49 24.87 1.75 22.00
N CYS A 50 24.99 3.06 21.75
CA CYS A 50 24.39 3.75 20.60
C CYS A 50 25.22 3.63 19.31
N VAL A 51 26.40 3.01 19.41
CA VAL A 51 27.20 2.51 18.29
C VAL A 51 27.15 0.99 18.40
N THR A 52 25.99 0.45 18.05
CA THR A 52 25.78 -0.97 17.82
C THR A 52 25.58 -1.12 16.33
N GLY A 53 26.67 -1.55 15.68
CA GLY A 53 26.71 -1.78 14.25
C GLY A 53 26.73 -0.49 13.44
N ASP A 54 27.46 -0.55 12.35
CA ASP A 54 27.45 0.43 11.27
C ASP A 54 26.04 0.93 10.97
N ASP A 55 25.94 2.09 10.33
CA ASP A 55 24.85 2.26 9.37
C ASP A 55 24.90 1.02 8.47
N VAL A 56 24.09 0.00 8.79
CA VAL A 56 23.88 -1.16 7.92
C VAL A 56 23.62 -0.50 6.59
N ILE A 57 24.50 -0.76 5.61
CA ILE A 57 24.37 -0.19 4.28
C ILE A 57 23.00 -0.66 3.81
N ALA A 58 22.01 0.18 4.06
CA ALA A 58 20.63 -0.16 3.82
C ALA A 58 20.54 0.01 2.33
N ARG A 59 20.67 -1.09 1.59
CA ARG A 59 20.45 -1.05 0.15
C ARG A 59 19.09 -0.39 -0.02
N ASP A 60 19.11 0.76 -0.68
CA ASP A 60 17.90 1.50 -0.90
C ASP A 60 17.15 0.78 -2.01
N VAL A 61 16.10 0.06 -1.60
CA VAL A 61 15.26 -0.73 -2.49
C VAL A 61 13.89 -0.08 -2.69
N GLN A 62 13.73 1.20 -2.30
CA GLN A 62 12.42 1.87 -2.34
C GLN A 62 11.86 1.98 -3.76
N GLU A 63 12.72 2.23 -4.75
CA GLU A 63 12.31 2.38 -6.14
C GLU A 63 12.08 1.03 -6.83
N GLU A 64 12.93 0.03 -6.56
CA GLU A 64 12.73 -1.35 -7.00
C GLU A 64 11.40 -1.90 -6.43
N MET A 65 11.14 -1.65 -5.15
CA MET A 65 9.89 -2.01 -4.48
C MET A 65 8.71 -1.31 -5.14
N ARG A 66 8.82 -0.02 -5.46
CA ARG A 66 7.75 0.73 -6.16
C ARG A 66 7.40 0.06 -7.48
N GLN A 67 8.38 -0.24 -8.33
CA GLN A 67 8.15 -0.86 -9.63
C GLN A 67 7.48 -2.24 -9.52
N LEU A 68 7.92 -3.06 -8.55
CA LEU A 68 7.30 -4.36 -8.27
C LEU A 68 5.84 -4.21 -7.79
N LEU A 69 5.58 -3.24 -6.92
CA LEU A 69 4.23 -2.95 -6.44
C LEU A 69 3.31 -2.50 -7.58
N GLU A 70 3.79 -1.65 -8.49
CA GLU A 70 3.04 -1.20 -9.66
C GLU A 70 2.66 -2.39 -10.55
N LEU A 71 3.62 -3.25 -10.87
CA LEU A 71 3.39 -4.46 -11.68
C LEU A 71 2.39 -5.42 -11.01
N ARG A 72 2.62 -5.76 -9.73
CA ARG A 72 1.78 -6.72 -8.99
C ARG A 72 0.39 -6.16 -8.66
N SER A 73 0.24 -4.84 -8.56
CA SER A 73 -1.05 -4.21 -8.27
C SER A 73 -2.11 -4.49 -9.33
N LEU A 74 -1.69 -4.75 -10.57
CA LEU A 74 -2.54 -5.01 -11.73
C LEU A 74 -2.74 -6.50 -12.02
N GLY A 75 -1.92 -7.39 -11.45
CA GLY A 75 -1.99 -8.83 -11.71
C GLY A 75 -3.24 -9.51 -11.16
N ASP A 76 -3.66 -9.12 -9.94
CA ASP A 76 -4.95 -9.51 -9.37
C ASP A 76 -5.51 -8.39 -8.49
N LEU A 77 -6.59 -7.75 -8.96
CA LEU A 77 -7.26 -6.64 -8.27
C LEU A 77 -7.98 -7.08 -6.98
N ARG A 78 -8.28 -8.37 -6.81
CA ARG A 78 -8.99 -8.93 -5.65
C ARG A 78 -8.09 -9.07 -4.43
N VAL A 79 -6.77 -9.19 -4.63
CA VAL A 79 -5.81 -9.30 -3.53
C VAL A 79 -5.76 -8.00 -2.74
N LEU A 80 -5.86 -8.08 -1.42
CA LEU A 80 -5.80 -6.89 -0.56
C LEU A 80 -4.46 -6.16 -0.72
N PRO A 81 -4.42 -4.81 -0.81
CA PRO A 81 -3.19 -4.06 -0.98
C PRO A 81 -2.11 -4.36 0.08
N GLY A 82 -2.53 -4.61 1.32
CA GLY A 82 -1.60 -4.99 2.40
C GLY A 82 -0.99 -6.38 2.24
N ARG A 83 -1.63 -7.29 1.48
CA ARG A 83 -1.07 -8.60 1.12
C ARG A 83 -0.09 -8.46 -0.03
N VAL A 84 -0.45 -7.72 -1.09
CA VAL A 84 0.47 -7.39 -2.20
C VAL A 84 1.76 -6.77 -1.68
N TRP A 85 1.68 -5.80 -0.75
CA TRP A 85 2.86 -5.20 -0.12
C TRP A 85 3.74 -6.22 0.62
N ARG A 86 3.12 -7.12 1.38
CA ARG A 86 3.85 -8.14 2.15
C ARG A 86 4.55 -9.14 1.23
N ASP A 87 3.85 -9.58 0.17
CA ASP A 87 4.41 -10.54 -0.78
C ASP A 87 5.63 -9.94 -1.49
N VAL A 88 5.61 -8.64 -1.83
CA VAL A 88 6.77 -7.91 -2.37
C VAL A 88 7.87 -7.73 -1.33
N GLU A 89 7.55 -7.39 -0.08
CA GLU A 89 8.55 -7.30 1.00
C GLU A 89 9.27 -8.63 1.20
N ASP A 90 8.53 -9.74 1.26
CA ASP A 90 9.08 -11.09 1.42
C ASP A 90 9.90 -11.54 0.20
N GLU A 91 9.51 -11.14 -1.01
CA GLU A 91 10.27 -11.39 -2.25
C GLU A 91 11.64 -10.70 -2.20
N MET A 92 11.66 -9.41 -1.85
CA MET A 92 12.89 -8.63 -1.77
C MET A 92 13.82 -9.08 -0.64
N ILE A 93 13.28 -9.50 0.52
CA ILE A 93 14.09 -10.11 1.59
C ILE A 93 14.74 -11.42 1.08
N ARG A 94 14.00 -12.22 0.30
CA ARG A 94 14.54 -13.47 -0.24
C ARG A 94 15.65 -13.22 -1.28
N GLU A 95 15.52 -12.16 -2.06
CA GLU A 95 16.47 -11.82 -3.13
C GLU A 95 17.73 -11.11 -2.60
N TYR A 96 17.57 -10.18 -1.67
CA TYR A 96 18.64 -9.29 -1.22
C TYR A 96 19.17 -9.55 0.18
N GLY A 97 18.57 -10.48 0.93
CA GLY A 97 19.01 -10.89 2.26
C GLY A 97 18.24 -10.24 3.40
N GLU A 98 18.87 -10.11 4.57
CA GLU A 98 18.17 -9.75 5.80
C GLU A 98 17.47 -8.39 5.73
N ARG A 99 16.24 -8.34 6.27
CA ARG A 99 15.39 -7.13 6.34
C ARG A 99 16.10 -5.92 6.95
N SER A 100 16.98 -6.13 7.93
CA SER A 100 17.77 -5.10 8.61
C SER A 100 18.72 -4.34 7.68
N GLY A 101 19.10 -4.93 6.54
CA GLY A 101 19.98 -4.32 5.54
C GLY A 101 19.27 -3.70 4.34
N LEU A 102 17.94 -3.57 4.39
CA LEU A 102 17.15 -3.07 3.28
C LEU A 102 16.28 -1.89 3.72
N ARG A 103 16.32 -0.80 2.93
CA ARG A 103 15.42 0.33 3.13
C ARG A 103 14.21 0.17 2.22
N PHE A 104 13.10 -0.27 2.80
CA PHE A 104 11.82 -0.45 2.09
C PHE A 104 11.03 0.84 1.98
N LEU A 105 10.09 0.85 1.03
CA LEU A 105 9.04 1.87 0.99
C LEU A 105 8.10 1.66 2.20
N PRO A 106 7.78 2.72 2.97
CA PRO A 106 6.87 2.60 4.11
C PRO A 106 5.53 2.00 3.68
N LYS A 107 4.98 1.07 4.48
CA LYS A 107 3.75 0.34 4.16
C LYS A 107 2.59 1.21 3.71
N GLN A 108 2.37 2.36 4.35
CA GLN A 108 1.27 3.27 4.00
C GLN A 108 1.49 3.90 2.61
N GLU A 109 2.72 4.28 2.30
CA GLU A 109 3.09 4.83 1.00
C GLU A 109 2.94 3.76 -0.10
N ALA A 110 3.41 2.54 0.18
CA ALA A 110 3.26 1.40 -0.72
C ALA A 110 1.79 1.06 -1.01
N ILE A 111 0.94 1.00 0.02
CA ILE A 111 -0.51 0.83 -0.16
C ILE A 111 -1.09 1.96 -1.01
N GLY A 112 -0.61 3.19 -0.83
CA GLY A 112 -0.98 4.33 -1.66
C GLY A 112 -0.61 4.14 -3.14
N VAL A 113 0.58 3.61 -3.43
CA VAL A 113 1.00 3.26 -4.81
C VAL A 113 0.04 2.24 -5.42
N ILE A 114 -0.20 1.12 -4.72
CA ILE A 114 -1.10 0.05 -5.19
C ILE A 114 -2.50 0.58 -5.49
N ARG A 115 -3.06 1.39 -4.58
CA ARG A 115 -4.39 2.00 -4.77
C ARG A 115 -4.41 2.90 -6.00
N ARG A 116 -3.44 3.81 -6.14
CA ARG A 116 -3.36 4.69 -7.32
C ARG A 116 -3.25 3.93 -8.63
N CYS A 117 -2.46 2.85 -8.68
CA CYS A 117 -2.36 2.01 -9.88
C CYS A 117 -3.69 1.34 -10.22
N ARG A 118 -4.37 0.80 -9.21
CA ARG A 118 -5.69 0.19 -9.40
C ARG A 118 -6.74 1.21 -9.81
N ASP A 119 -6.76 2.36 -9.17
CA ASP A 119 -7.66 3.47 -9.51
C ASP A 119 -7.37 3.98 -10.93
N ALA A 120 -6.11 4.10 -11.35
CA ALA A 120 -5.77 4.47 -12.72
C ALA A 120 -6.27 3.42 -13.73
N ALA A 121 -6.12 2.13 -13.41
CA ALA A 121 -6.59 1.04 -14.26
C ALA A 121 -8.13 0.97 -14.33
N THR A 122 -8.84 1.26 -13.23
CA THR A 122 -10.30 1.19 -13.14
C THR A 122 -10.98 2.55 -13.27
N GLY A 123 -10.26 3.63 -13.53
CA GLY A 123 -10.82 5.00 -13.48
C GLY A 123 -11.37 5.38 -12.10
N ALA A 124 -10.86 4.78 -11.02
CA ALA A 124 -11.35 4.85 -9.65
C ALA A 124 -12.81 4.37 -9.49
N ASP A 125 -13.31 3.63 -10.49
CA ASP A 125 -14.65 3.08 -10.52
C ASP A 125 -14.57 1.55 -10.43
N ALA A 126 -14.99 1.00 -9.29
CA ALA A 126 -15.03 -0.46 -9.09
C ALA A 126 -15.89 -1.18 -10.15
N PHE A 127 -16.85 -0.48 -10.77
CA PHE A 127 -17.68 -1.01 -11.84
C PHE A 127 -16.94 -1.09 -13.18
N ARG A 128 -15.84 -0.35 -13.37
CA ARG A 128 -15.01 -0.44 -14.57
C ARG A 128 -14.21 -1.73 -14.66
N ALA A 129 -13.96 -2.42 -13.54
CA ALA A 129 -13.42 -3.77 -13.55
C ALA A 129 -14.40 -4.76 -14.21
N ILE A 130 -15.71 -4.53 -14.06
CA ILE A 130 -16.77 -5.29 -14.75
C ILE A 130 -16.82 -4.91 -16.25
N GLU A 131 -16.30 -3.73 -16.62
CA GLU A 131 -16.20 -3.26 -18.02
C GLU A 131 -15.09 -3.90 -18.86
N THR A 132 -14.23 -4.72 -18.25
CA THR A 132 -13.12 -5.33 -18.99
C THR A 132 -13.50 -6.61 -19.74
N GLU A 133 -14.49 -7.36 -19.26
CA GLU A 133 -15.05 -8.50 -19.99
C GLU A 133 -16.22 -8.04 -20.86
N GLN A 134 -15.99 -7.83 -22.15
CA GLN A 134 -17.04 -7.43 -23.10
C GLN A 134 -18.15 -8.48 -23.22
N VAL A 135 -17.83 -9.75 -22.96
CA VAL A 135 -18.71 -10.91 -23.09
C VAL A 135 -18.50 -11.91 -21.96
N ARG A 136 -19.59 -12.56 -21.52
CA ARG A 136 -19.54 -13.64 -20.52
C ARG A 136 -20.61 -14.70 -20.81
N ARG A 137 -20.27 -15.98 -20.62
CA ARG A 137 -21.25 -17.08 -20.56
C ARG A 137 -21.86 -17.14 -19.17
N ILE A 138 -23.19 -17.06 -19.07
CA ILE A 138 -23.90 -16.98 -17.79
C ILE A 138 -24.34 -18.36 -17.28
N SER A 139 -24.41 -19.36 -18.15
CA SER A 139 -24.80 -20.74 -17.81
C SER A 139 -24.02 -21.73 -18.68
N ASP A 140 -23.70 -22.91 -18.13
CA ASP A 140 -23.12 -24.00 -18.91
C ASP A 140 -24.13 -24.56 -19.93
N ASP A 141 -25.43 -24.40 -19.65
CA ASP A 141 -26.55 -24.81 -20.53
C ASP A 141 -26.89 -23.75 -21.62
N ASP A 142 -26.24 -22.58 -21.60
CA ASP A 142 -26.47 -21.51 -22.58
C ASP A 142 -25.13 -21.04 -23.17
N GLU A 143 -24.79 -21.55 -24.35
CA GLU A 143 -23.52 -21.25 -25.03
C GLU A 143 -23.40 -19.79 -25.49
N ARG A 144 -24.49 -19.02 -25.44
CA ARG A 144 -24.51 -17.64 -25.95
C ARG A 144 -23.68 -16.72 -25.06
N GLU A 145 -22.90 -15.88 -25.72
CA GLU A 145 -22.13 -14.82 -25.07
C GLU A 145 -23.06 -13.66 -24.73
N PHE A 146 -23.27 -13.44 -23.43
CA PHE A 146 -23.99 -12.26 -22.98
C PHE A 146 -23.04 -11.08 -23.06
N LEU A 147 -23.48 -10.01 -23.72
CA LEU A 147 -22.68 -8.80 -23.86
C LEU A 147 -22.86 -7.95 -22.62
N GLN A 148 -21.81 -7.21 -22.27
CA GLN A 148 -21.95 -6.22 -21.22
C GLN A 148 -22.95 -5.12 -21.64
N MET A 149 -23.93 -4.86 -20.78
CA MET A 149 -24.84 -3.73 -20.90
C MET A 149 -24.48 -2.63 -19.90
N ASN A 150 -24.64 -1.39 -20.33
CA ASN A 150 -24.39 -0.21 -19.52
C ASN A 150 -25.49 0.82 -19.81
N LEU A 151 -26.39 1.01 -18.86
CA LEU A 151 -27.58 1.85 -19.01
C LEU A 151 -27.54 2.97 -17.97
N ALA A 152 -27.61 4.22 -18.42
CA ALA A 152 -27.80 5.38 -17.57
C ALA A 152 -29.28 5.79 -17.57
N TYR A 153 -29.84 6.05 -16.39
CA TYR A 153 -31.23 6.48 -16.25
C TYR A 153 -31.37 7.53 -15.14
N PRO A 154 -32.23 8.55 -15.32
CA PRO A 154 -32.49 9.54 -14.29
C PRO A 154 -33.41 8.95 -13.21
N MET A 155 -33.08 9.18 -11.94
CA MET A 155 -33.88 8.79 -10.78
C MET A 155 -33.72 9.84 -9.68
N GLU A 156 -34.84 10.45 -9.26
CA GLU A 156 -34.88 11.48 -8.20
C GLU A 156 -33.93 12.67 -8.47
N GLY A 157 -33.85 13.13 -9.71
CA GLY A 157 -32.97 14.25 -10.10
C GLY A 157 -31.48 13.90 -10.14
N LYS A 158 -31.11 12.63 -9.98
CA LYS A 158 -29.74 12.13 -10.13
C LYS A 158 -29.66 11.13 -11.26
N PHE A 159 -28.58 11.16 -12.04
CA PHE A 159 -28.29 10.07 -12.97
C PHE A 159 -27.80 8.85 -12.19
N ARG A 160 -28.47 7.72 -12.39
CA ARG A 160 -28.06 6.41 -11.90
C ARG A 160 -27.66 5.53 -13.07
N ARG A 161 -26.92 4.47 -12.78
CA ARG A 161 -26.33 3.58 -13.77
C ARG A 161 -26.60 2.13 -13.40
N ILE A 162 -26.97 1.32 -14.38
CA ILE A 162 -27.05 -0.15 -14.29
C ILE A 162 -25.96 -0.71 -15.19
N VAL A 163 -25.12 -1.56 -14.61
CA VAL A 163 -24.11 -2.34 -15.33
C VAL A 163 -24.41 -3.81 -15.10
N GLY A 164 -24.41 -4.60 -16.17
CA GLY A 164 -24.69 -6.03 -16.10
C GLY A 164 -24.38 -6.73 -17.41
N PHE A 165 -24.76 -8.00 -17.53
CA PHE A 165 -24.65 -8.76 -18.76
C PHE A 165 -26.05 -9.01 -19.32
N GLY A 166 -26.24 -8.68 -20.59
CA GLY A 166 -27.51 -8.79 -21.30
C GLY A 166 -27.44 -9.78 -22.44
N HIS A 167 -28.54 -10.48 -22.66
CA HIS A 167 -28.69 -11.30 -23.84
C HIS A 167 -28.59 -10.42 -25.10
N PRO A 168 -27.89 -10.83 -26.18
CA PRO A 168 -27.75 -10.03 -27.39
C PRO A 168 -29.08 -9.51 -27.95
N ASP A 169 -30.14 -10.32 -27.91
CA ASP A 169 -31.47 -9.93 -28.38
C ASP A 169 -32.10 -8.83 -27.51
N LEU A 170 -31.89 -8.86 -26.19
CA LEU A 170 -32.37 -7.79 -25.30
C LEU A 170 -31.65 -6.49 -25.61
N ILE A 171 -30.33 -6.55 -25.82
CA ILE A 171 -29.52 -5.37 -26.17
C ILE A 171 -29.96 -4.80 -27.52
N ARG A 172 -30.24 -5.67 -28.49
CA ARG A 172 -30.79 -5.28 -29.79
C ARG A 172 -32.17 -4.64 -29.64
N LEU A 173 -33.03 -5.19 -28.80
CA LEU A 173 -34.36 -4.66 -28.54
C LEU A 173 -34.30 -3.25 -27.94
N MET A 174 -33.38 -3.01 -27.01
CA MET A 174 -33.20 -1.69 -26.39
C MET A 174 -32.71 -0.59 -27.35
N LYS A 175 -32.26 -0.93 -28.57
CA LYS A 175 -31.88 0.06 -29.59
C LYS A 175 -33.09 0.65 -30.35
N TYR A 176 -34.26 0.04 -30.24
CA TYR A 176 -35.46 0.56 -30.89
C TYR A 176 -36.09 1.69 -30.07
N PRO A 177 -36.55 2.78 -30.72
CA PRO A 177 -37.20 3.88 -30.03
C PRO A 177 -38.52 3.42 -29.38
N GLY A 178 -38.81 3.93 -28.18
CA GLY A 178 -40.05 3.63 -27.45
C GLY A 178 -40.04 2.34 -26.64
N ILE A 179 -38.91 1.62 -26.60
CA ILE A 179 -38.75 0.46 -25.72
C ILE A 179 -38.38 0.92 -24.31
N THR A 180 -39.18 0.53 -23.32
CA THR A 180 -38.91 0.75 -21.90
C THR A 180 -38.46 -0.57 -21.26
N LEU A 181 -37.28 -0.57 -20.65
CA LEU A 181 -36.81 -1.70 -19.86
C LEU A 181 -37.40 -1.64 -18.45
N PHE A 182 -38.22 -2.62 -18.08
CA PHE A 182 -38.62 -2.82 -16.70
C PHE A 182 -37.66 -3.81 -16.03
N VAL A 183 -36.90 -3.34 -15.05
CA VAL A 183 -35.99 -4.18 -14.27
C VAL A 183 -36.70 -4.58 -12.98
N ASN A 184 -37.13 -5.84 -12.91
CA ASN A 184 -37.64 -6.42 -11.66
C ASN A 184 -36.45 -7.02 -10.89
N PRO A 185 -36.03 -6.45 -9.75
CA PRO A 185 -34.98 -7.02 -8.92
C PRO A 185 -35.55 -8.19 -8.11
N THR A 186 -35.84 -9.31 -8.76
CA THR A 186 -36.13 -10.57 -8.07
C THR A 186 -34.79 -11.22 -7.71
N LEU A 187 -34.29 -10.96 -6.51
CA LEU A 187 -33.08 -11.60 -5.99
C LEU A 187 -33.39 -13.05 -5.63
N SER A 188 -33.13 -13.97 -6.57
CA SER A 188 -33.04 -15.40 -6.28
C SER A 188 -31.60 -15.72 -5.87
N VAL A 189 -31.28 -15.60 -4.58
CA VAL A 189 -30.04 -16.16 -4.02
C VAL A 189 -30.36 -17.56 -3.51
N THR A 190 -30.43 -18.52 -4.42
CA THR A 190 -30.54 -19.93 -4.08
C THR A 190 -29.35 -20.64 -4.70
N PRO A 191 -28.37 -21.12 -3.91
CA PRO A 191 -27.38 -22.06 -4.41
C PRO A 191 -28.13 -23.33 -4.87
N LYS A 192 -27.96 -23.74 -6.13
CA LYS A 192 -28.31 -25.12 -6.54
C LYS A 192 -27.45 -26.09 -5.72
N PRO A 193 -27.99 -27.20 -5.16
CA PRO A 193 -29.25 -27.86 -5.51
C PRO A 193 -30.19 -28.01 -4.30
N PHE A 194 -31.19 -27.14 -4.19
CA PHE A 194 -32.41 -27.45 -3.46
C PHE A 194 -33.59 -27.15 -4.38
N THR A 195 -33.90 -28.13 -5.23
CA THR A 195 -35.21 -28.33 -5.84
C THR A 195 -35.97 -29.33 -4.99
#